data_AF-B4KH43-F1
#
_entry.id   AF-B4KH43-F1
#
_cell.length_a   1.000
_cell.length_b   1.000
_cell.length_c   1.000
_cell.angle_alpha   90.00
_cell.angle_beta   90.00
_cell.angle_gamma   90.00
#
_symmetry.space_group_name_H-M   'P 1'
#
loop_
_entity.id
_entity.type
_entity.pdbx_description
1 polymer ?
#
loop_
_entity_poly.entity_id
_entity_poly.type
_entity_poly.pdbx_seq_one_letter_code
_entity_poly.pdbx_strand_id
1 'polypeptide(L)'
;MSKNKKLSLSGDSTEKFIYKPKDLIWAKMKGFTPWPGMIVEPPLDLLAQQRRANTKCVFFFGSRNFAWIEEHNIKPFEGPWKDELAKVSKPAAFRHAMADIDKYVENPAEIDSQIDESCGMGNHTTEADFDKIRDGLDSDESPETGTDGNNGVVPHVVGSPDESDGLTSNAAVENNATSPVVTTTPTVKSQAKRTPKAKSSAAVAVSSKQASKAASAKSAAAQKRRISAQHTPTGASTAKRGRRAASGEADHYESPNADYDGASSSSLAARARIDTDAFLGSLTKRTPNAIALLDRPVVTRPETQAIDMNSRSNTLADRDIVPSDQTFGFLGLGMMGSTIVKDLIYTKHKVVVWNRTIDKCQPFVDAGAEVKDTPMDVVEAADIIFCCVSDPKGAKDLVFGNCGVLQLKDLRNKAYVEMSTIDPETSMDIGEGIKQCNGRYLEAQIHGSRQEAAEGMLIILAGGDRTVFEECHSCFKTIAKNTFFLGNVGNACKVNLILQTILGVSLVGLAEALALADRFSISLNDIIDIFDLTSMKSPLLLAKGKEMAKGDFNPQQPLSHMQRDLRLVLNMAENLDQSMPVTSITNEVFKHTKRLGYSEHDSSAVFVRSRF
;
A
#
# COMPACT_ATOMS: atom_id res chain seq x y z
N MET A 1 7.59 28.88 -21.84
CA MET A 1 7.40 29.03 -20.38
C MET A 1 6.29 30.04 -20.15
N SER A 2 5.29 29.72 -19.33
CA SER A 2 4.38 30.73 -18.76
C SER A 2 4.42 30.57 -17.24
N LYS A 3 4.49 31.68 -16.50
CA LYS A 3 4.59 31.66 -15.03
C LYS A 3 3.19 31.73 -14.44
N ASN A 4 2.76 30.69 -13.73
CA ASN A 4 1.53 30.75 -12.92
C ASN A 4 1.68 31.83 -11.84
N LYS A 5 1.09 33.00 -12.11
CA LYS A 5 1.03 34.12 -11.16
C LYS A 5 0.03 33.73 -10.07
N LYS A 6 0.53 33.46 -8.87
CA LYS A 6 -0.24 32.92 -7.75
C LYS A 6 -1.19 33.99 -7.19
N LEU A 7 -2.37 34.19 -7.80
CA LEU A 7 -3.37 35.13 -7.32
C LEU A 7 -3.77 34.79 -5.87
N SER A 8 -3.54 35.73 -4.97
CA SER A 8 -3.96 35.66 -3.58
C SER A 8 -5.06 36.68 -3.33
N LEU A 9 -6.07 36.33 -2.52
CA LEU A 9 -7.03 37.30 -2.01
C LEU A 9 -6.43 38.15 -0.87
N SER A 10 -5.23 37.80 -0.39
CA SER A 10 -4.42 38.59 0.55
C SER A 10 -3.80 39.83 -0.11
N GLY A 11 -4.60 40.60 -0.85
CA GLY A 11 -4.28 41.98 -1.22
C GLY A 11 -4.42 42.88 0.00
N ASP A 12 -3.58 43.90 0.11
CA ASP A 12 -3.40 44.71 1.31
C ASP A 12 -4.48 45.80 1.46
N SER A 13 -5.76 45.38 1.48
CA SER A 13 -6.92 46.24 1.76
C SER A 13 -7.71 45.73 2.96
N THR A 14 -7.55 46.42 4.09
CA THR A 14 -8.18 46.13 5.39
C THR A 14 -9.63 46.59 5.51
N GLU A 15 -10.36 46.55 4.39
CA GLU A 15 -11.81 46.76 4.35
C GLU A 15 -12.52 45.56 5.00
N LYS A 16 -13.02 45.75 6.23
CA LYS A 16 -13.83 44.76 6.94
C LYS A 16 -15.28 44.81 6.48
N PHE A 17 -15.60 44.02 5.47
CA PHE A 17 -16.98 43.76 5.06
C PHE A 17 -17.72 42.99 6.17
N ILE A 18 -18.91 43.47 6.55
CA ILE A 18 -19.77 42.82 7.55
C ILE A 18 -20.82 41.99 6.80
N TYR A 19 -20.53 40.71 6.61
CA TYR A 19 -21.40 39.81 5.85
C TYR A 19 -22.57 39.23 6.66
N LYS A 20 -23.75 39.21 6.04
CA LYS A 20 -25.03 38.67 6.50
C LYS A 20 -25.36 37.33 5.81
N PRO A 21 -26.34 36.55 6.31
CA PRO A 21 -26.96 35.49 5.52
C PRO A 21 -27.56 36.04 4.22
N LYS A 22 -27.46 35.23 3.16
CA LYS A 22 -27.84 35.51 1.76
C LYS A 22 -27.00 36.57 1.03
N ASP A 23 -25.88 37.04 1.60
CA ASP A 23 -24.89 37.82 0.86
C ASP A 23 -24.15 36.93 -0.16
N LEU A 24 -24.13 37.35 -1.43
CA LEU A 24 -23.33 36.72 -2.49
C LEU A 24 -21.85 37.13 -2.39
N ILE A 25 -20.96 36.14 -2.52
CA ILE A 25 -19.52 36.30 -2.27
C ILE A 25 -18.64 35.51 -3.26
N TRP A 26 -17.37 35.94 -3.35
CA TRP A 26 -16.26 35.09 -3.80
C TRP A 26 -15.56 34.50 -2.58
N ALA A 27 -15.54 33.18 -2.47
CA ALA A 27 -14.82 32.44 -1.42
C ALA A 27 -13.61 31.71 -1.99
N LYS A 28 -12.50 31.65 -1.25
CA LYS A 28 -11.29 30.91 -1.66
C LYS A 28 -10.91 29.82 -0.66
N MET A 29 -10.99 28.57 -1.11
CA MET A 29 -10.49 27.40 -0.38
C MET A 29 -8.98 27.17 -0.61
N LYS A 30 -8.35 26.42 0.29
CA LYS A 30 -6.90 26.14 0.28
C LYS A 30 -6.54 25.16 -0.85
N GLY A 31 -6.09 25.71 -1.97
CA GLY A 31 -5.66 24.94 -3.16
C GLY A 31 -6.47 25.27 -4.41
N PHE A 32 -7.65 25.85 -4.23
CA PHE A 32 -8.59 26.19 -5.30
C PHE A 32 -8.44 27.65 -5.77
N THR A 33 -8.97 27.94 -6.95
CA THR A 33 -9.29 29.31 -7.37
C THR A 33 -10.45 29.87 -6.53
N PRO A 34 -10.57 31.20 -6.37
CA PRO A 34 -11.80 31.80 -5.85
C PRO A 34 -13.03 31.32 -6.63
N TRP A 35 -14.10 30.99 -5.92
CA TRP A 35 -15.31 30.37 -6.47
C TRP A 35 -16.56 31.16 -6.01
N PRO A 36 -17.61 31.26 -6.85
CA PRO A 36 -18.89 31.87 -6.47
C PRO A 36 -19.59 31.12 -5.33
N GLY A 37 -20.09 31.85 -4.33
CA GLY A 37 -20.82 31.29 -3.20
C GLY A 37 -21.77 32.28 -2.54
N MET A 38 -22.52 31.79 -1.56
CA MET A 38 -23.44 32.56 -0.73
C MET A 38 -23.21 32.25 0.75
N ILE A 39 -23.31 33.25 1.62
CA ILE A 39 -23.25 33.03 3.07
C ILE A 39 -24.59 32.54 3.57
N VAL A 40 -24.59 31.43 4.28
CA VAL A 40 -25.77 30.70 4.75
C VAL A 40 -25.69 30.43 6.25
N GLU A 41 -26.81 30.08 6.86
CA GLU A 41 -26.78 29.51 8.21
C GLU A 41 -26.27 28.05 8.12
N PRO A 42 -25.51 27.56 9.13
CA PRO A 42 -24.89 26.25 9.04
C PRO A 42 -25.94 25.13 9.24
N PRO A 43 -25.94 24.09 8.39
CA PRO A 43 -26.78 22.92 8.59
C PRO A 43 -26.36 22.14 9.84
N LEU A 44 -27.26 21.29 10.34
CA LEU A 44 -27.09 20.53 11.59
C LEU A 44 -25.77 19.73 11.65
N ASP A 45 -25.34 19.14 10.54
CA ASP A 45 -24.07 18.40 10.45
C ASP A 45 -22.83 19.29 10.64
N LEU A 46 -22.85 20.51 10.08
CA LEU A 46 -21.72 21.45 10.18
C LEU A 46 -21.63 22.13 11.56
N LEU A 47 -22.73 22.14 12.33
CA LEU A 47 -22.76 22.61 13.72
C LEU A 47 -22.03 21.66 14.69
N ALA A 48 -21.88 20.38 14.34
CA ALA A 48 -21.14 19.41 15.14
C ALA A 48 -19.60 19.50 14.98
N GLN A 49 -19.11 20.24 13.99
CA GLN A 49 -17.68 20.31 13.65
C GLN A 49 -16.93 21.38 14.46
N GLN A 50 -15.63 21.16 14.74
CA GLN A 50 -14.80 22.13 15.48
C GLN A 50 -14.52 23.40 14.66
N ARG A 51 -15.34 24.44 14.89
CA ARG A 51 -15.23 25.72 14.18
C ARG A 51 -14.07 26.60 14.70
N ARG A 52 -13.27 27.15 13.78
CA ARG A 52 -12.30 28.21 14.08
C ARG A 52 -12.98 29.56 14.33
N ALA A 53 -12.32 30.44 15.09
CA ALA A 53 -12.75 31.84 15.21
C ALA A 53 -12.72 32.55 13.85
N ASN A 54 -13.63 33.50 13.64
CA ASN A 54 -13.75 34.32 12.42
C ASN A 54 -13.92 33.50 11.12
N THR A 55 -14.83 32.52 11.15
CA THR A 55 -15.29 31.75 9.99
C THR A 55 -16.79 31.95 9.75
N LYS A 56 -17.20 31.84 8.48
CA LYS A 56 -18.59 31.88 8.01
C LYS A 56 -18.91 30.55 7.30
N CYS A 57 -20.16 30.10 7.36
CA CYS A 57 -20.62 29.00 6.52
C CYS A 57 -20.91 29.54 5.12
N VAL A 58 -20.38 28.89 4.10
CA VAL A 58 -20.54 29.27 2.69
C VAL A 58 -21.09 28.09 1.91
N PHE A 59 -22.21 28.31 1.23
CA PHE A 59 -22.72 27.44 0.17
C PHE A 59 -22.05 27.84 -1.15
N PHE A 60 -21.61 26.86 -1.95
CA PHE A 60 -20.93 27.10 -3.22
C PHE A 60 -21.83 26.69 -4.40
N PHE A 61 -21.99 27.59 -5.37
CA PHE A 61 -22.84 27.36 -6.53
C PHE A 61 -22.18 26.39 -7.54
N GLY A 62 -22.99 25.71 -8.35
CA GLY A 62 -22.59 24.59 -9.22
C GLY A 62 -22.26 23.30 -8.46
N SER A 63 -21.51 23.39 -7.36
CA SER A 63 -21.09 22.27 -6.52
C SER A 63 -22.06 21.92 -5.38
N ARG A 64 -22.98 22.84 -5.04
CA ARG A 64 -24.12 22.66 -4.11
C ARG A 64 -23.74 22.15 -2.72
N ASN A 65 -22.55 22.51 -2.25
CA ASN A 65 -21.93 22.00 -1.03
C ASN A 65 -21.50 23.14 -0.08
N PHE A 66 -21.24 22.77 1.19
CA PHE A 66 -21.07 23.71 2.29
C PHE A 66 -19.66 23.63 2.90
N ALA A 67 -19.04 24.77 3.21
CA ALA A 67 -17.76 24.80 3.93
C ALA A 67 -17.61 26.00 4.87
N TRP A 68 -16.80 25.83 5.93
CA TRP A 68 -16.42 26.89 6.86
C TRP A 68 -15.22 27.70 6.32
N ILE A 69 -15.47 28.92 5.84
CA ILE A 69 -14.45 29.78 5.23
C ILE A 69 -14.03 30.90 6.21
N GLU A 70 -12.72 31.08 6.41
CA GLU A 70 -12.16 32.16 7.23
C GLU A 70 -12.38 33.52 6.54
N GLU A 71 -12.90 34.53 7.27
CA GLU A 71 -13.45 35.78 6.69
C GLU A 71 -12.49 36.55 5.76
N HIS A 72 -11.17 36.40 5.94
CA HIS A 72 -10.16 37.04 5.09
C HIS A 72 -10.02 36.40 3.69
N ASN A 73 -10.58 35.21 3.48
CA ASN A 73 -10.67 34.54 2.18
C ASN A 73 -12.02 34.75 1.49
N ILE A 74 -12.82 35.70 1.98
CA ILE A 74 -14.12 36.10 1.44
C ILE A 74 -14.03 37.54 0.91
N LYS A 75 -14.57 37.78 -0.29
CA LYS A 75 -14.84 39.14 -0.83
C LYS A 75 -16.30 39.20 -1.34
N PRO A 76 -16.95 40.38 -1.39
CA PRO A 76 -18.27 40.52 -2.00
C PRO A 76 -18.27 40.05 -3.46
N PHE A 77 -19.37 39.47 -3.96
CA PHE A 77 -19.45 38.99 -5.34
C PHE A 77 -19.38 40.14 -6.36
N GLU A 78 -20.00 41.27 -6.02
CA GLU A 78 -20.03 42.49 -6.84
C GLU A 78 -18.83 43.42 -6.60
N GLY A 79 -18.66 44.40 -7.48
CA GLY A 79 -17.54 45.35 -7.45
C GLY A 79 -16.36 44.90 -8.33
N PRO A 80 -15.16 45.50 -8.15
CA PRO A 80 -14.03 45.32 -9.09
C PRO A 80 -13.53 43.87 -9.19
N TRP A 81 -13.82 43.04 -8.19
CA TRP A 81 -13.42 41.62 -8.18
C TRP A 81 -14.22 40.76 -9.15
N LYS A 82 -15.47 41.11 -9.50
CA LYS A 82 -16.30 40.33 -10.45
C LYS A 82 -15.59 40.22 -11.81
N ASP A 83 -15.07 41.34 -12.30
CA ASP A 83 -14.37 41.42 -13.59
C ASP A 83 -12.97 40.77 -13.57
N GLU A 84 -12.27 40.74 -12.44
CA GLU A 84 -10.95 40.08 -12.34
C GLU A 84 -11.12 38.56 -12.17
N LEU A 85 -11.97 38.12 -11.23
CA LEU A 85 -12.08 36.71 -10.83
C LEU A 85 -12.84 35.86 -11.86
N ALA A 86 -13.90 36.37 -12.48
CA ALA A 86 -14.64 35.62 -13.51
C ALA A 86 -13.79 35.31 -14.76
N LYS A 87 -12.70 36.06 -15.01
CA LYS A 87 -11.78 35.83 -16.15
C LYS A 87 -10.66 34.82 -15.84
N VAL A 88 -10.52 34.37 -14.61
CA VAL A 88 -9.37 33.55 -14.15
C VAL A 88 -9.60 32.03 -14.34
N SER A 89 -10.85 31.56 -14.39
CA SER A 89 -11.17 30.13 -14.43
C SER A 89 -11.87 29.70 -15.73
N LYS A 90 -11.71 28.43 -16.11
CA LYS A 90 -12.19 27.84 -17.38
C LYS A 90 -12.97 26.49 -17.32
N PRO A 91 -13.02 25.71 -16.22
CA PRO A 91 -13.82 24.46 -16.16
C PRO A 91 -15.30 24.65 -16.53
N ALA A 92 -16.00 23.57 -16.88
CA ALA A 92 -17.43 23.60 -17.14
C ALA A 92 -18.21 23.85 -15.83
N ALA A 93 -17.91 23.12 -14.76
CA ALA A 93 -18.42 23.39 -13.40
C ALA A 93 -18.37 24.87 -12.96
N PHE A 94 -17.31 25.62 -13.32
CA PHE A 94 -17.22 27.05 -12.97
C PHE A 94 -18.22 27.92 -13.76
N ARG A 95 -18.54 27.55 -15.01
CA ARG A 95 -19.55 28.24 -15.82
C ARG A 95 -20.95 27.90 -15.34
N HIS A 96 -21.18 26.65 -14.94
CA HIS A 96 -22.42 26.23 -14.29
C HIS A 96 -22.63 27.01 -12.98
N ALA A 97 -21.59 27.10 -12.14
CA ALA A 97 -21.62 27.87 -10.89
C ALA A 97 -21.87 29.39 -11.08
N MET A 98 -21.42 29.98 -12.18
CA MET A 98 -21.74 31.36 -12.54
C MET A 98 -23.21 31.50 -13.01
N ALA A 99 -23.68 30.58 -13.85
CA ALA A 99 -25.07 30.55 -14.33
C ALA A 99 -26.07 30.29 -13.19
N ASP A 100 -25.71 29.47 -12.21
CA ASP A 100 -26.47 29.26 -10.96
C ASP A 100 -26.63 30.58 -10.16
N ILE A 101 -25.59 31.42 -10.07
CA ILE A 101 -25.72 32.75 -9.44
C ILE A 101 -26.61 33.67 -10.28
N ASP A 102 -26.40 33.74 -11.59
CA ASP A 102 -27.23 34.63 -12.42
C ASP A 102 -28.71 34.19 -12.38
N LYS A 103 -28.99 32.87 -12.32
CA LYS A 103 -30.33 32.32 -12.04
C LYS A 103 -30.84 32.65 -10.63
N TYR A 104 -30.00 32.62 -9.60
CA TYR A 104 -30.38 33.04 -8.24
C TYR A 104 -30.78 34.52 -8.19
N VAL A 105 -30.11 35.39 -8.96
CA VAL A 105 -30.46 36.81 -9.08
C VAL A 105 -31.81 37.01 -9.80
N GLU A 106 -32.14 36.15 -10.76
CA GLU A 106 -33.44 36.17 -11.46
C GLU A 106 -34.59 35.55 -10.64
N ASN A 107 -34.34 34.48 -9.88
CA ASN A 107 -35.36 33.78 -9.09
C ASN A 107 -34.80 33.17 -7.77
N PRO A 108 -34.69 33.96 -6.68
CA PRO A 108 -34.10 33.49 -5.42
C PRO A 108 -34.85 32.31 -4.78
N ALA A 109 -36.18 32.26 -4.90
CA ALA A 109 -37.04 31.36 -4.14
C ALA A 109 -36.85 29.87 -4.49
N GLU A 110 -36.50 29.57 -5.75
CA GLU A 110 -36.30 28.19 -6.22
C GLU A 110 -35.05 27.55 -5.59
N ILE A 111 -33.98 28.34 -5.44
CA ILE A 111 -32.70 27.89 -4.91
C ILE A 111 -32.68 27.99 -3.37
N ASP A 112 -33.34 29.00 -2.78
CA ASP A 112 -33.60 29.06 -1.34
C ASP A 112 -34.28 27.77 -0.85
N SER A 113 -35.31 27.29 -1.55
CA SER A 113 -36.00 26.04 -1.20
C SER A 113 -35.06 24.82 -1.26
N GLN A 114 -34.16 24.76 -2.26
CA GLN A 114 -33.19 23.66 -2.39
C GLN A 114 -32.10 23.71 -1.29
N ILE A 115 -31.75 24.91 -0.79
CA ILE A 115 -30.83 25.09 0.33
C ILE A 115 -31.50 24.74 1.66
N ASP A 116 -32.77 25.11 1.86
CA ASP A 116 -33.52 24.78 3.08
C ASP A 116 -33.87 23.27 3.15
N GLU A 117 -34.25 22.64 2.03
CA GLU A 117 -34.38 21.18 1.91
C GLU A 117 -33.06 20.45 2.18
N SER A 118 -31.94 21.03 1.74
CA SER A 118 -30.62 20.52 2.09
C SER A 118 -30.40 20.60 3.60
N CYS A 119 -30.52 21.78 4.20
CA CYS A 119 -30.11 22.04 5.59
C CYS A 119 -30.82 21.20 6.68
N GLY A 120 -31.93 20.54 6.35
CA GLY A 120 -32.64 19.58 7.22
C GLY A 120 -32.15 18.13 7.13
N MET A 121 -31.26 17.78 6.20
CA MET A 121 -30.87 16.39 5.90
C MET A 121 -29.45 16.07 6.40
N GLY A 122 -29.33 15.09 7.29
CA GLY A 122 -28.06 14.69 7.93
C GLY A 122 -27.12 13.86 7.04
N ASN A 123 -26.86 14.34 5.82
CA ASN A 123 -26.01 13.69 4.81
C ASN A 123 -25.39 14.74 3.87
N HIS A 124 -24.66 15.71 4.44
CA HIS A 124 -23.97 16.71 3.62
C HIS A 124 -22.58 16.30 3.12
N THR A 125 -22.35 16.53 1.83
CA THR A 125 -21.03 16.49 1.19
C THR A 125 -20.13 17.57 1.79
N THR A 126 -19.01 17.15 2.37
CA THR A 126 -18.08 18.03 3.13
C THR A 126 -16.86 18.41 2.30
N GLU A 127 -15.81 18.96 2.92
CA GLU A 127 -14.58 19.43 2.26
C GLU A 127 -13.93 18.38 1.34
N ALA A 128 -14.15 17.08 1.60
CA ALA A 128 -13.68 15.97 0.78
C ALA A 128 -14.27 15.92 -0.64
N ASP A 129 -15.48 16.44 -0.87
CA ASP A 129 -16.13 16.36 -2.19
C ASP A 129 -15.65 17.46 -3.16
N PHE A 130 -15.11 18.57 -2.65
CA PHE A 130 -14.42 19.57 -3.48
C PHE A 130 -13.20 19.00 -4.22
N ASP A 131 -12.53 18.01 -3.63
CA ASP A 131 -11.37 17.35 -4.24
C ASP A 131 -11.73 16.54 -5.49
N LYS A 132 -13.00 16.10 -5.64
CA LYS A 132 -13.50 15.48 -6.89
C LYS A 132 -13.60 16.52 -8.02
N ILE A 133 -14.03 17.74 -7.68
CA ILE A 133 -14.20 18.87 -8.62
C ILE A 133 -12.84 19.42 -9.07
N ARG A 134 -11.84 19.41 -8.18
CA ARG A 134 -10.43 19.76 -8.51
C ARG A 134 -9.90 18.97 -9.69
N ASP A 135 -10.25 17.69 -9.77
CA ASP A 135 -9.66 16.72 -10.69
C ASP A 135 -10.47 16.56 -11.99
N GLY A 136 -11.51 17.38 -12.18
CA GLY A 136 -12.16 17.60 -13.49
C GLY A 136 -13.25 16.60 -13.89
N LEU A 137 -13.87 15.93 -12.91
CA LEU A 137 -14.99 15.00 -13.13
C LEU A 137 -16.32 15.75 -13.08
N ASP A 138 -16.74 16.34 -14.21
CA ASP A 138 -18.11 16.83 -14.39
C ASP A 138 -19.06 15.61 -14.57
N SER A 139 -20.17 15.56 -13.82
CA SER A 139 -21.25 14.57 -13.98
C SER A 139 -22.56 15.26 -14.32
N ASP A 140 -22.83 15.43 -15.61
CA ASP A 140 -24.12 15.93 -16.11
C ASP A 140 -25.22 14.87 -15.93
N GLU A 141 -26.08 15.02 -14.93
CA GLU A 141 -27.38 14.36 -14.87
C GLU A 141 -28.46 15.39 -14.48
N SER A 142 -29.42 15.61 -15.38
CA SER A 142 -30.61 16.44 -15.14
C SER A 142 -31.76 15.57 -14.66
N PRO A 143 -32.62 16.03 -13.73
CA PRO A 143 -33.73 15.23 -13.22
C PRO A 143 -34.85 15.10 -14.26
N GLU A 144 -35.19 13.88 -14.66
CA GLU A 144 -36.41 13.60 -15.42
C GLU A 144 -37.67 13.72 -14.53
N THR A 145 -38.81 14.03 -15.16
CA THR A 145 -40.10 14.21 -14.47
C THR A 145 -41.22 13.45 -15.20
N GLY A 146 -42.12 12.81 -14.44
CA GLY A 146 -43.22 11.99 -14.96
C GLY A 146 -43.85 11.12 -13.85
N THR A 147 -44.70 11.65 -12.97
CA THR A 147 -46.16 11.88 -13.11
C THR A 147 -47.07 10.66 -12.85
N ASP A 148 -47.92 10.81 -11.82
CA ASP A 148 -49.26 10.26 -11.59
C ASP A 148 -49.46 8.75 -11.27
N GLY A 149 -50.23 8.47 -10.18
CA GLY A 149 -50.40 7.11 -9.65
C GLY A 149 -51.56 6.81 -8.66
N ASN A 150 -52.46 7.76 -8.35
CA ASN A 150 -53.80 7.56 -7.74
C ASN A 150 -53.96 7.12 -6.24
N ASN A 151 -54.47 8.06 -5.42
CA ASN A 151 -55.37 7.98 -4.23
C ASN A 151 -55.44 6.74 -3.30
N GLY A 152 -55.39 6.98 -1.98
CA GLY A 152 -55.79 6.04 -0.91
C GLY A 152 -56.10 6.72 0.45
N VAL A 153 -57.38 6.94 0.75
CA VAL A 153 -57.89 7.82 1.83
C VAL A 153 -57.80 7.21 3.26
N VAL A 154 -57.52 8.09 4.25
CA VAL A 154 -57.58 8.03 5.74
C VAL A 154 -58.77 7.25 6.40
N PRO A 155 -58.82 6.96 7.73
CA PRO A 155 -58.16 7.65 8.87
C PRO A 155 -57.63 6.82 10.09
N HIS A 156 -57.06 7.58 11.04
CA HIS A 156 -56.75 7.26 12.45
C HIS A 156 -57.84 6.53 13.27
N VAL A 157 -57.38 5.83 14.32
CA VAL A 157 -58.04 5.77 15.65
C VAL A 157 -57.00 6.06 16.74
N VAL A 158 -57.41 6.60 17.89
CA VAL A 158 -56.57 6.96 19.06
C VAL A 158 -57.14 6.30 20.32
N GLY A 159 -56.29 5.85 21.26
CA GLY A 159 -56.74 5.30 22.54
C GLY A 159 -55.62 4.98 23.54
N SER A 160 -55.65 5.63 24.70
CA SER A 160 -54.83 5.42 25.92
C SER A 160 -55.62 6.03 27.11
N PRO A 161 -55.21 5.89 28.39
CA PRO A 161 -54.18 5.05 29.03
C PRO A 161 -54.76 4.22 30.22
N ASP A 162 -53.88 3.69 31.08
CA ASP A 162 -53.94 3.59 32.58
C ASP A 162 -52.82 2.59 33.03
N GLU A 163 -51.88 2.93 33.92
CA GLU A 163 -51.89 2.83 35.41
C GLU A 163 -52.08 1.40 35.99
N SER A 164 -51.39 0.95 37.06
CA SER A 164 -50.19 1.40 37.80
C SER A 164 -49.67 0.30 38.78
N ASP A 165 -48.44 0.43 39.29
CA ASP A 165 -47.85 -0.14 40.54
C ASP A 165 -47.84 -1.66 40.90
N GLY A 166 -46.93 -2.04 41.82
CA GLY A 166 -47.06 -3.25 42.68
C GLY A 166 -45.79 -4.11 42.88
N LEU A 167 -45.45 -4.45 44.15
CA LEU A 167 -44.26 -5.25 44.52
C LEU A 167 -44.58 -6.43 45.50
N THR A 168 -43.63 -7.38 45.60
CA THR A 168 -43.32 -8.28 46.77
C THR A 168 -44.21 -9.48 47.19
N SER A 169 -43.79 -10.69 46.75
CA SER A 169 -43.32 -11.87 47.54
C SER A 169 -44.14 -12.65 48.61
N ASN A 170 -43.96 -14.00 48.58
CA ASN A 170 -44.05 -15.03 49.67
C ASN A 170 -45.44 -15.54 50.16
N ALA A 171 -45.64 -16.79 50.65
CA ALA A 171 -44.90 -18.07 50.54
C ALA A 171 -45.68 -19.30 51.15
N ALA A 172 -45.33 -20.54 50.71
CA ALA A 172 -45.56 -21.87 51.35
C ALA A 172 -47.04 -22.38 51.51
N VAL A 173 -47.39 -23.63 51.94
CA VAL A 173 -46.72 -24.81 52.57
C VAL A 173 -47.46 -26.13 52.17
N GLU A 174 -46.88 -27.35 52.31
CA GLU A 174 -47.44 -28.60 52.95
C GLU A 174 -46.77 -29.94 52.48
N ASN A 175 -47.01 -31.08 53.17
CA ASN A 175 -46.16 -32.30 53.18
C ASN A 175 -46.91 -33.66 53.13
N ASN A 176 -46.22 -34.75 52.71
CA ASN A 176 -46.25 -36.17 53.22
C ASN A 176 -45.78 -37.21 52.14
N ALA A 177 -45.25 -38.41 52.42
CA ALA A 177 -44.66 -39.02 53.63
C ALA A 177 -43.92 -40.37 53.34
N THR A 178 -43.05 -40.79 54.28
CA THR A 178 -42.54 -42.17 54.54
C THR A 178 -41.52 -42.87 53.59
N SER A 179 -40.77 -43.82 54.15
CA SER A 179 -39.47 -44.42 53.68
C SER A 179 -39.45 -45.95 53.99
N PRO A 180 -38.33 -46.72 54.02
CA PRO A 180 -36.89 -46.47 53.73
C PRO A 180 -36.35 -47.42 52.62
N VAL A 181 -35.06 -47.69 52.33
CA VAL A 181 -33.72 -47.42 52.94
C VAL A 181 -32.74 -46.97 51.80
N VAL A 182 -31.39 -47.14 51.70
CA VAL A 182 -30.32 -47.92 52.38
C VAL A 182 -29.01 -47.08 52.48
N THR A 183 -28.34 -47.19 53.63
CA THR A 183 -26.89 -47.19 53.95
C THR A 183 -25.91 -47.23 52.73
N THR A 184 -24.87 -46.39 52.55
CA THR A 184 -24.25 -45.32 53.40
C THR A 184 -23.47 -44.25 52.59
N THR A 185 -23.35 -43.05 53.18
CA THR A 185 -22.48 -41.87 52.87
C THR A 185 -21.07 -42.01 53.55
N PRO A 186 -20.15 -41.00 53.69
CA PRO A 186 -20.08 -39.54 53.36
C PRO A 186 -18.86 -39.12 52.46
N THR A 187 -18.73 -37.96 51.78
CA THR A 187 -18.82 -36.49 52.08
C THR A 187 -17.70 -35.94 53.00
N VAL A 188 -17.12 -34.71 52.88
CA VAL A 188 -17.39 -33.51 52.04
C VAL A 188 -16.16 -32.53 51.92
N LYS A 189 -16.18 -31.62 50.90
CA LYS A 189 -15.48 -30.29 50.67
C LYS A 189 -14.30 -29.84 51.60
N SER A 190 -13.26 -29.11 51.13
CA SER A 190 -13.37 -27.73 50.59
C SER A 190 -12.03 -27.04 50.17
N GLN A 191 -12.16 -25.97 49.35
CA GLN A 191 -11.32 -24.74 49.18
C GLN A 191 -9.79 -24.73 48.87
N ALA A 192 -9.49 -24.16 47.68
CA ALA A 192 -8.61 -22.99 47.43
C ALA A 192 -7.06 -23.06 47.25
N LYS A 193 -6.62 -22.29 46.21
CA LYS A 193 -5.34 -21.56 46.01
C LYS A 193 -4.01 -22.29 45.69
N ARG A 194 -3.43 -21.82 44.57
CA ARG A 194 -1.99 -21.70 44.19
C ARG A 194 -1.20 -22.96 43.81
N THR A 195 -0.33 -22.75 42.81
CA THR A 195 0.75 -23.66 42.38
C THR A 195 1.93 -23.66 43.35
N PRO A 196 2.75 -24.73 43.34
CA PRO A 196 4.14 -24.54 42.92
C PRO A 196 4.71 -25.69 42.05
N LYS A 197 5.94 -25.50 41.53
CA LYS A 197 6.71 -26.49 40.77
C LYS A 197 7.19 -27.66 41.65
N ALA A 198 7.23 -28.87 41.09
CA ALA A 198 8.05 -29.98 41.58
C ALA A 198 9.39 -30.09 40.81
N LYS A 199 10.36 -30.85 41.34
CA LYS A 199 11.70 -31.06 40.75
C LYS A 199 12.04 -32.55 40.55
N SER A 200 12.74 -32.84 39.44
CA SER A 200 13.83 -33.82 39.25
C SER A 200 13.83 -35.20 39.95
N SER A 201 14.01 -36.25 39.13
CA SER A 201 15.03 -37.30 39.32
C SER A 201 16.24 -36.98 38.41
N ALA A 202 17.49 -36.95 38.89
CA ALA A 202 18.38 -38.11 39.14
C ALA A 202 18.63 -38.91 37.84
N ALA A 203 19.71 -38.75 37.05
CA ALA A 203 21.14 -38.42 37.23
C ALA A 203 22.08 -39.64 37.38
N VAL A 204 23.03 -39.76 36.44
CA VAL A 204 24.27 -40.55 36.51
C VAL A 204 25.38 -39.66 35.95
N ALA A 205 26.61 -39.75 36.49
CA ALA A 205 27.72 -38.90 36.11
C ALA A 205 29.06 -39.64 36.14
N VAL A 206 29.99 -39.20 35.28
CA VAL A 206 31.44 -39.43 35.40
C VAL A 206 32.13 -38.08 35.18
N SER A 207 33.25 -37.83 35.87
CA SER A 207 33.89 -36.50 35.91
C SER A 207 35.37 -36.55 35.54
N SER A 208 35.90 -35.42 35.07
CA SER A 208 37.24 -34.98 35.45
C SER A 208 37.22 -33.49 35.80
N LYS A 209 38.14 -33.06 36.66
CA LYS A 209 38.25 -31.69 37.19
C LYS A 209 39.60 -31.10 36.80
N GLN A 210 39.66 -29.77 36.68
CA GLN A 210 40.66 -28.99 37.43
C GLN A 210 40.19 -27.54 37.59
N ALA A 211 40.69 -26.84 38.62
CA ALA A 211 40.21 -25.50 38.99
C ALA A 211 41.18 -24.72 39.91
N SER A 212 41.24 -23.40 39.70
CA SER A 212 41.77 -22.36 40.60
C SER A 212 41.06 -21.04 40.21
N LYS A 213 40.52 -20.17 41.08
CA LYS A 213 40.99 -19.53 42.34
C LYS A 213 42.27 -18.70 42.15
N ALA A 214 42.38 -17.44 42.58
CA ALA A 214 41.46 -16.46 43.20
C ALA A 214 42.03 -15.02 42.93
N ALA A 215 41.54 -13.87 43.41
CA ALA A 215 40.53 -13.54 44.43
C ALA A 215 39.79 -12.20 44.10
N SER A 216 39.53 -11.32 45.08
CA SER A 216 38.88 -10.01 44.91
C SER A 216 39.65 -8.86 45.59
N ALA A 217 39.46 -7.62 45.12
CA ALA A 217 39.60 -6.40 45.94
C ALA A 217 38.55 -5.34 45.52
N LYS A 218 38.35 -4.29 46.34
CA LYS A 218 37.22 -3.34 46.26
C LYS A 218 37.67 -1.89 45.93
N SER A 219 36.65 -1.01 45.77
CA SER A 219 36.66 0.47 45.82
C SER A 219 36.94 1.19 44.49
N ALA A 220 36.47 2.42 44.24
CA ALA A 220 35.29 3.17 44.76
C ALA A 220 34.99 4.36 43.80
N ALA A 221 33.85 5.02 43.96
CA ALA A 221 33.32 5.99 42.99
C ALA A 221 34.11 7.31 42.83
N ALA A 222 34.06 7.87 41.62
CA ALA A 222 34.26 9.30 41.35
C ALA A 222 33.39 9.74 40.15
N GLN A 223 32.83 10.96 40.19
CA GLN A 223 31.79 11.41 39.25
C GLN A 223 31.91 12.92 38.93
N LYS A 224 32.10 13.26 37.64
CA LYS A 224 31.88 14.59 37.01
C LYS A 224 31.94 14.40 35.48
N ARG A 225 30.83 14.59 34.76
CA ARG A 225 30.26 15.86 34.21
C ARG A 225 31.01 16.41 32.98
N ARG A 226 30.38 16.27 31.81
CA ARG A 226 30.58 17.11 30.61
C ARG A 226 30.18 18.56 30.91
N ILE A 227 30.83 19.52 30.23
CA ILE A 227 30.26 20.82 29.86
C ILE A 227 30.66 21.10 28.40
N SER A 228 29.82 21.83 27.68
CA SER A 228 29.93 22.21 26.26
C SER A 228 30.05 23.72 26.10
N ALA A 229 30.71 24.22 25.03
CA ALA A 229 30.29 25.44 24.33
C ALA A 229 31.00 25.63 22.97
N GLN A 230 30.33 26.36 22.08
CA GLN A 230 30.82 26.78 20.76
C GLN A 230 31.90 27.89 20.85
N HIS A 231 32.70 28.08 19.79
CA HIS A 231 32.81 29.39 19.12
C HIS A 231 33.53 29.35 17.76
N THR A 232 33.10 30.25 16.88
CA THR A 232 33.75 30.75 15.65
C THR A 232 33.37 32.23 15.51
N PRO A 233 33.81 33.01 14.49
CA PRO A 233 34.98 32.90 13.59
C PRO A 233 35.88 34.17 13.60
N THR A 234 37.04 34.12 12.92
CA THR A 234 37.75 35.21 12.17
C THR A 234 39.17 34.73 11.84
N GLY A 235 39.90 35.23 10.82
CA GLY A 235 39.60 36.22 9.79
C GLY A 235 40.55 36.04 8.58
N ALA A 236 40.41 36.85 7.52
CA ALA A 236 41.14 36.65 6.27
C ALA A 236 42.49 37.40 6.19
N SER A 237 43.49 36.83 5.49
CA SER A 237 44.65 37.59 5.01
C SER A 237 45.21 37.03 3.69
N THR A 238 45.37 37.97 2.77
CA THR A 238 45.78 37.90 1.38
C THR A 238 47.23 37.45 1.12
N ALA A 239 47.37 36.58 0.10
CA ALA A 239 48.35 36.63 -1.00
C ALA A 239 49.82 37.08 -0.80
N LYS A 240 50.75 36.28 -1.34
CA LYS A 240 51.76 36.80 -2.28
C LYS A 240 52.31 35.73 -3.24
N ARG A 241 52.86 36.19 -4.36
CA ARG A 241 53.31 35.41 -5.53
C ARG A 241 54.83 35.59 -5.68
N GLY A 242 55.60 34.51 -5.71
CA GLY A 242 57.07 34.53 -5.86
C GLY A 242 57.54 33.59 -6.97
N ARG A 243 58.57 33.96 -7.74
CA ARG A 243 59.00 33.26 -8.97
C ARG A 243 60.49 33.46 -9.28
N ARG A 244 61.29 32.39 -9.16
CA ARG A 244 62.61 32.08 -9.77
C ARG A 244 62.99 30.66 -9.24
N ALA A 245 63.42 29.67 -10.04
CA ALA A 245 64.56 29.57 -10.98
C ALA A 245 65.91 29.40 -10.27
N ALA A 246 66.88 28.62 -10.76
CA ALA A 246 66.85 27.53 -11.76
C ALA A 246 68.19 26.76 -11.77
N SER A 247 68.13 25.42 -11.86
CA SER A 247 69.25 24.54 -12.22
C SER A 247 68.70 23.11 -12.49
N GLY A 248 69.21 22.32 -13.44
CA GLY A 248 70.14 22.65 -14.51
C GLY A 248 71.15 21.53 -14.79
N GLU A 249 70.85 20.67 -15.76
CA GLU A 249 71.81 19.80 -16.47
C GLU A 249 71.16 19.34 -17.79
N ALA A 250 71.96 18.83 -18.73
CA ALA A 250 71.55 18.60 -20.13
C ALA A 250 72.07 17.25 -20.66
N ASP A 251 71.57 16.85 -21.83
CA ASP A 251 72.21 16.02 -22.89
C ASP A 251 71.20 15.06 -23.56
N HIS A 252 71.34 14.67 -24.84
CA HIS A 252 71.76 15.43 -26.02
C HIS A 252 71.36 14.64 -27.30
N TYR A 253 70.72 15.28 -28.29
CA TYR A 253 70.42 14.73 -29.64
C TYR A 253 69.56 13.42 -29.66
N GLU A 254 69.03 12.91 -30.78
CA GLU A 254 69.10 13.32 -32.19
C GLU A 254 67.73 13.11 -32.90
N SER A 255 67.52 13.75 -34.05
CA SER A 255 66.38 13.46 -34.94
C SER A 255 66.66 13.96 -36.37
N PRO A 256 66.47 13.12 -37.41
CA PRO A 256 66.49 13.58 -38.80
C PRO A 256 65.10 13.63 -39.47
N ASN A 257 64.92 14.71 -40.23
CA ASN A 257 63.93 14.92 -41.30
C ASN A 257 63.76 13.66 -42.18
N ALA A 258 62.55 13.25 -42.61
CA ALA A 258 61.52 13.95 -43.39
C ALA A 258 61.85 14.11 -44.88
N ASP A 259 60.93 13.66 -45.74
CA ASP A 259 60.92 13.83 -47.20
C ASP A 259 59.47 14.02 -47.71
N TYR A 260 59.31 14.56 -48.92
CA TYR A 260 58.05 15.08 -49.45
C TYR A 260 57.85 14.68 -50.92
N ASP A 261 56.76 13.97 -51.24
CA ASP A 261 56.23 13.77 -52.61
C ASP A 261 54.84 13.07 -52.54
N GLY A 262 53.98 13.06 -53.56
CA GLY A 262 54.09 13.68 -54.88
C GLY A 262 53.03 13.14 -55.86
N ALA A 263 51.96 13.91 -56.10
CA ALA A 263 51.03 13.85 -57.25
C ALA A 263 50.20 12.57 -57.60
N SER A 264 48.87 12.69 -57.41
CA SER A 264 47.83 12.63 -58.49
C SER A 264 47.06 11.35 -58.89
N SER A 265 45.77 11.61 -59.21
CA SER A 265 44.88 10.94 -60.20
C SER A 265 43.92 9.78 -59.81
N SER A 266 42.62 10.14 -59.83
CA SER A 266 41.45 9.41 -60.37
C SER A 266 41.28 7.88 -60.26
N SER A 267 40.17 7.45 -59.64
CA SER A 267 39.04 6.84 -60.37
C SER A 267 37.77 6.80 -59.51
N LEU A 268 36.62 6.49 -60.12
CA LEU A 268 35.28 6.57 -59.52
C LEU A 268 34.63 5.18 -59.32
N ALA A 269 33.83 5.09 -58.26
CA ALA A 269 32.70 4.17 -58.08
C ALA A 269 32.94 2.64 -58.09
N ALA A 270 32.96 2.05 -56.89
CA ALA A 270 32.42 0.72 -56.63
C ALA A 270 31.56 0.75 -55.36
N ARG A 271 30.28 0.33 -55.45
CA ARG A 271 29.34 0.31 -54.30
C ARG A 271 29.44 -1.03 -53.57
N ALA A 272 30.36 -1.14 -52.61
CA ALA A 272 30.39 -2.27 -51.67
C ALA A 272 29.37 -2.03 -50.53
N ARG A 273 28.68 -3.10 -50.09
CA ARG A 273 27.83 -3.07 -48.90
C ARG A 273 28.73 -3.10 -47.67
N ILE A 274 28.47 -2.25 -46.67
CA ILE A 274 29.10 -2.40 -45.35
C ILE A 274 28.30 -3.45 -44.59
N ASP A 275 28.97 -4.55 -44.26
CA ASP A 275 28.43 -5.64 -43.46
C ASP A 275 28.45 -5.23 -41.97
N THR A 276 27.34 -5.40 -41.24
CA THR A 276 27.21 -4.85 -39.88
C THR A 276 27.90 -5.69 -38.80
N ASP A 277 28.17 -6.96 -39.10
CA ASP A 277 28.47 -7.95 -38.07
C ASP A 277 29.96 -8.00 -37.69
N ALA A 278 30.80 -7.20 -38.36
CA ALA A 278 32.25 -7.15 -38.16
C ALA A 278 32.72 -6.25 -36.99
N PHE A 279 31.82 -5.50 -36.31
CA PHE A 279 32.23 -4.45 -35.36
C PHE A 279 32.33 -4.88 -33.88
N LEU A 280 32.03 -6.13 -33.53
CA LEU A 280 32.16 -6.66 -32.16
C LEU A 280 33.58 -7.18 -31.81
N GLY A 281 34.58 -6.83 -32.62
CA GLY A 281 35.90 -7.50 -32.67
C GLY A 281 37.11 -6.75 -32.11
N SER A 282 36.98 -5.66 -31.35
CA SER A 282 38.17 -5.06 -30.69
C SER A 282 37.87 -4.20 -29.45
N LEU A 283 38.41 -4.62 -28.31
CA LEU A 283 38.58 -3.78 -27.11
C LEU A 283 40.01 -3.26 -27.07
N THR A 284 40.23 -1.94 -27.13
CA THR A 284 41.17 -1.19 -26.25
C THR A 284 41.34 0.29 -26.65
N LYS A 285 40.80 1.20 -25.83
CA LYS A 285 41.46 2.44 -25.32
C LYS A 285 40.45 3.25 -24.49
N ARG A 286 40.55 3.18 -23.16
CA ARG A 286 39.70 3.95 -22.24
C ARG A 286 40.15 5.42 -22.21
N THR A 287 39.28 6.34 -22.61
CA THR A 287 39.44 7.78 -22.36
C THR A 287 38.85 8.13 -20.98
N PRO A 288 39.59 8.83 -20.09
CA PRO A 288 39.21 8.95 -18.68
C PRO A 288 38.13 9.99 -18.36
N ASN A 289 37.38 10.49 -19.35
CA ASN A 289 36.40 11.58 -19.18
C ASN A 289 35.12 11.42 -20.05
N ALA A 290 34.80 10.21 -20.52
CA ALA A 290 33.49 9.94 -21.09
C ALA A 290 32.42 9.89 -19.98
N ILE A 291 31.31 10.62 -20.14
CA ILE A 291 30.24 10.68 -19.13
C ILE A 291 29.49 9.33 -19.10
N ALA A 292 29.68 8.56 -18.04
CA ALA A 292 29.17 7.19 -17.86
C ALA A 292 27.64 7.09 -17.62
N LEU A 293 26.84 7.95 -18.26
CA LEU A 293 25.38 7.88 -18.27
C LEU A 293 24.83 7.03 -19.43
N LEU A 294 25.60 6.87 -20.51
CA LEU A 294 25.22 6.07 -21.68
C LEU A 294 25.71 4.62 -21.59
N ASP A 295 26.85 4.38 -20.93
CA ASP A 295 27.51 3.08 -20.84
C ASP A 295 26.98 2.24 -19.66
N ARG A 296 25.64 2.17 -19.53
CA ARG A 296 24.96 1.34 -18.53
C ARG A 296 24.82 -0.09 -19.10
N PRO A 297 25.22 -1.14 -18.36
CA PRO A 297 24.96 -2.51 -18.79
C PRO A 297 23.46 -2.75 -18.93
N VAL A 298 23.04 -3.28 -20.08
CA VAL A 298 21.64 -3.64 -20.34
C VAL A 298 21.31 -4.89 -19.54
N VAL A 299 20.72 -4.70 -18.37
CA VAL A 299 20.23 -5.81 -17.54
C VAL A 299 19.01 -6.43 -18.23
N THR A 300 19.20 -7.64 -18.79
CA THR A 300 18.13 -8.43 -19.41
C THR A 300 17.03 -8.72 -18.39
N ARG A 301 15.75 -8.51 -18.75
CA ARG A 301 14.63 -8.92 -17.89
C ARG A 301 14.61 -10.46 -17.82
N PRO A 302 14.45 -11.09 -16.64
CA PRO A 302 14.25 -12.53 -16.57
C PRO A 302 12.94 -12.90 -17.26
N GLU A 303 12.93 -14.02 -17.98
CA GLU A 303 11.71 -14.53 -18.61
C GLU A 303 10.72 -14.95 -17.53
N THR A 304 9.44 -14.59 -17.73
CA THR A 304 8.37 -15.05 -16.85
C THR A 304 8.04 -16.49 -17.23
N GLN A 305 8.74 -17.45 -16.61
CA GLN A 305 8.55 -18.88 -16.85
C GLN A 305 7.06 -19.22 -16.87
N ALA A 306 6.59 -19.77 -17.99
CA ALA A 306 5.21 -20.21 -18.13
C ALA A 306 4.83 -21.25 -17.07
N ILE A 307 3.55 -21.32 -16.73
CA ILE A 307 3.05 -22.31 -15.78
C ILE A 307 2.68 -23.56 -16.57
N ASP A 308 3.40 -24.65 -16.32
CA ASP A 308 2.94 -25.97 -16.73
C ASP A 308 1.72 -26.36 -15.90
N MET A 309 0.56 -26.44 -16.55
CA MET A 309 -0.70 -26.86 -15.96
C MET A 309 -0.74 -28.38 -15.67
N ASN A 310 0.13 -29.18 -16.29
CA ASN A 310 0.15 -30.64 -16.15
C ASN A 310 0.98 -31.12 -14.95
N SER A 311 2.04 -30.40 -14.59
CA SER A 311 2.86 -30.71 -13.41
C SER A 311 2.03 -30.68 -12.12
N ARG A 312 1.88 -31.85 -11.47
CA ARG A 312 1.22 -31.99 -10.17
C ARG A 312 2.25 -31.91 -9.03
N SER A 313 2.00 -31.12 -8.00
CA SER A 313 2.76 -31.20 -6.76
C SER A 313 2.26 -32.37 -5.89
N ASN A 314 3.20 -33.21 -5.42
CA ASN A 314 2.88 -34.38 -4.58
C ASN A 314 2.18 -33.96 -3.28
N THR A 315 2.51 -32.78 -2.76
CA THR A 315 1.93 -32.15 -1.58
C THR A 315 0.45 -31.81 -1.70
N LEU A 316 -0.08 -31.64 -2.92
CA LEU A 316 -1.52 -31.57 -3.21
C LEU A 316 -2.12 -32.95 -3.50
N ALA A 317 -1.31 -33.93 -3.90
CA ALA A 317 -1.77 -35.31 -4.14
C ALA A 317 -2.18 -36.02 -2.85
N ASP A 318 -1.46 -35.76 -1.76
CA ASP A 318 -1.68 -36.40 -0.45
C ASP A 318 -2.77 -35.72 0.40
N ARG A 319 -3.35 -34.61 -0.08
CA ARG A 319 -4.42 -33.87 0.63
C ARG A 319 -5.80 -34.31 0.18
N ASP A 320 -6.55 -34.89 1.11
CA ASP A 320 -8.00 -35.06 0.97
C ASP A 320 -8.70 -33.68 0.94
N ILE A 321 -9.08 -33.22 -0.25
CA ILE A 321 -9.73 -31.94 -0.50
C ILE A 321 -11.05 -32.21 -1.22
N VAL A 322 -12.15 -31.98 -0.52
CA VAL A 322 -13.49 -31.90 -1.12
C VAL A 322 -13.64 -30.50 -1.72
N PRO A 323 -14.01 -30.36 -3.02
CA PRO A 323 -14.27 -29.06 -3.61
C PRO A 323 -15.51 -28.41 -2.99
N SER A 324 -15.51 -27.07 -2.89
CA SER A 324 -16.73 -26.32 -2.55
C SER A 324 -17.72 -26.30 -3.72
N ASP A 325 -19.01 -26.28 -3.40
CA ASP A 325 -20.09 -26.07 -4.37
C ASP A 325 -20.09 -24.64 -4.95
N GLN A 326 -19.51 -23.68 -4.20
CA GLN A 326 -19.39 -22.27 -4.58
C GLN A 326 -18.48 -22.07 -5.81
N THR A 327 -18.74 -20.99 -6.54
CA THR A 327 -17.95 -20.55 -7.69
C THR A 327 -16.94 -19.50 -7.25
N PHE A 328 -15.65 -19.75 -7.53
CA PHE A 328 -14.56 -18.85 -7.14
C PHE A 328 -14.15 -17.93 -8.30
N GLY A 329 -14.32 -16.63 -8.11
CA GLY A 329 -13.78 -15.59 -8.99
C GLY A 329 -12.31 -15.33 -8.66
N PHE A 330 -11.47 -15.07 -9.66
CA PHE A 330 -10.07 -14.73 -9.45
C PHE A 330 -9.60 -13.55 -10.32
N LEU A 331 -9.21 -12.46 -9.67
CA LEU A 331 -8.72 -11.23 -10.28
C LEU A 331 -7.19 -11.16 -10.16
N GLY A 332 -6.49 -11.24 -11.30
CA GLY A 332 -5.05 -11.03 -11.38
C GLY A 332 -4.23 -12.33 -11.50
N LEU A 333 -3.90 -12.70 -12.74
CA LEU A 333 -3.01 -13.82 -13.04
C LEU A 333 -1.54 -13.36 -13.00
N GLY A 334 -1.16 -12.83 -11.84
CA GLY A 334 0.21 -12.51 -11.45
C GLY A 334 0.99 -13.75 -10.98
N MET A 335 2.25 -13.57 -10.57
CA MET A 335 3.17 -14.67 -10.21
C MET A 335 2.63 -15.64 -9.14
N MET A 336 1.82 -15.15 -8.19
CA MET A 336 1.18 -15.95 -7.13
C MET A 336 -0.24 -16.38 -7.51
N GLY A 337 -1.07 -15.44 -7.99
CA GLY A 337 -2.47 -15.72 -8.35
C GLY A 337 -2.61 -16.83 -9.40
N SER A 338 -1.67 -16.90 -10.35
CA SER A 338 -1.68 -17.92 -11.41
C SER A 338 -1.27 -19.33 -10.94
N THR A 339 -0.48 -19.49 -9.88
CA THR A 339 -0.27 -20.81 -9.25
C THR A 339 -1.48 -21.19 -8.38
N ILE A 340 -2.04 -20.23 -7.63
CA ILE A 340 -3.25 -20.41 -6.83
C ILE A 340 -4.43 -20.91 -7.67
N VAL A 341 -4.70 -20.26 -8.81
CA VAL A 341 -5.77 -20.65 -9.75
C VAL A 341 -5.55 -22.06 -10.31
N LYS A 342 -4.31 -22.42 -10.68
CA LYS A 342 -3.98 -23.78 -11.14
C LYS A 342 -4.38 -24.83 -10.10
N ASP A 343 -4.03 -24.61 -8.84
CA ASP A 343 -4.27 -25.59 -7.77
C ASP A 343 -5.77 -25.71 -7.43
N LEU A 344 -6.54 -24.62 -7.56
CA LEU A 344 -8.00 -24.62 -7.45
C LEU A 344 -8.67 -25.42 -8.58
N ILE A 345 -8.24 -25.23 -9.83
CA ILE A 345 -8.71 -26.03 -10.99
C ILE A 345 -8.31 -27.51 -10.84
N TYR A 346 -7.10 -27.77 -10.33
CA TYR A 346 -6.64 -29.14 -10.09
C TYR A 346 -7.53 -29.87 -9.07
N THR A 347 -7.87 -29.19 -7.97
CA THR A 347 -8.79 -29.67 -6.91
C THR A 347 -10.27 -29.61 -7.27
N LYS A 348 -10.62 -29.31 -8.52
CA LYS A 348 -11.99 -29.34 -9.08
C LYS A 348 -12.95 -28.31 -8.48
N HIS A 349 -12.43 -27.21 -7.96
CA HIS A 349 -13.24 -26.01 -7.74
C HIS A 349 -13.65 -25.39 -9.08
N LYS A 350 -14.85 -24.79 -9.13
CA LYS A 350 -15.29 -23.96 -10.26
C LYS A 350 -14.54 -22.63 -10.17
N VAL A 351 -13.80 -22.25 -11.22
CA VAL A 351 -13.03 -21.00 -11.23
C VAL A 351 -13.38 -20.14 -12.44
N VAL A 352 -13.72 -18.88 -12.16
CA VAL A 352 -13.93 -17.81 -13.15
C VAL A 352 -12.77 -16.83 -13.02
N VAL A 353 -12.02 -16.56 -14.08
CA VAL A 353 -10.78 -15.76 -14.01
C VAL A 353 -10.84 -14.49 -14.85
N TRP A 354 -10.18 -13.45 -14.38
CA TRP A 354 -9.91 -12.23 -15.14
C TRP A 354 -8.48 -11.74 -14.92
N ASN A 355 -7.88 -11.19 -15.98
CA ASN A 355 -6.60 -10.53 -15.91
C ASN A 355 -6.47 -9.46 -17.01
N ARG A 356 -5.97 -8.27 -16.66
CA ARG A 356 -5.76 -7.11 -17.57
C ARG A 356 -4.97 -7.41 -18.86
N THR A 357 -4.23 -8.51 -18.91
CA THR A 357 -3.63 -9.06 -20.14
C THR A 357 -4.30 -10.40 -20.42
N ILE A 358 -5.24 -10.42 -21.37
CA ILE A 358 -6.13 -11.57 -21.62
C ILE A 358 -5.35 -12.84 -22.03
N ASP A 359 -4.22 -12.69 -22.71
CA ASP A 359 -3.33 -13.79 -23.14
C ASP A 359 -2.88 -14.69 -21.98
N LYS A 360 -2.84 -14.15 -20.75
CA LYS A 360 -2.49 -14.92 -19.54
C LYS A 360 -3.59 -15.87 -19.08
N CYS A 361 -4.83 -15.68 -19.54
CA CYS A 361 -5.96 -16.50 -19.18
C CYS A 361 -6.01 -17.82 -19.96
N GLN A 362 -5.44 -17.87 -21.18
CA GLN A 362 -5.56 -19.01 -22.09
C GLN A 362 -5.20 -20.37 -21.46
N PRO A 363 -4.07 -20.55 -20.72
CA PRO A 363 -3.73 -21.84 -20.12
C PRO A 363 -4.73 -22.32 -19.05
N PHE A 364 -5.55 -21.41 -18.51
CA PHE A 364 -6.61 -21.70 -17.54
C PHE A 364 -7.93 -22.05 -18.25
N VAL A 365 -8.24 -21.40 -19.37
CA VAL A 365 -9.34 -21.80 -20.28
C VAL A 365 -9.13 -23.23 -20.77
N ASP A 366 -7.92 -23.54 -21.24
CA ASP A 366 -7.54 -24.87 -21.72
C ASP A 366 -7.65 -25.95 -20.62
N ALA A 367 -7.58 -25.54 -19.35
CA ALA A 367 -7.74 -26.39 -18.17
C ALA A 367 -9.18 -26.41 -17.59
N GLY A 368 -10.12 -25.65 -18.18
CA GLY A 368 -11.54 -25.65 -17.81
C GLY A 368 -12.01 -24.51 -16.90
N ALA A 369 -11.25 -23.43 -16.75
CA ALA A 369 -11.73 -22.19 -16.12
C ALA A 369 -12.55 -21.33 -17.10
N GLU A 370 -13.56 -20.63 -16.58
CA GLU A 370 -14.28 -19.61 -17.35
C GLU A 370 -13.49 -18.29 -17.34
N VAL A 371 -13.56 -17.52 -18.43
CA VAL A 371 -12.96 -16.18 -18.52
C VAL A 371 -14.05 -15.14 -18.74
N LYS A 372 -13.86 -13.96 -18.13
CA LYS A 372 -14.68 -12.78 -18.37
C LYS A 372 -13.83 -11.58 -18.82
N ASP A 373 -14.47 -10.55 -19.36
CA ASP A 373 -13.82 -9.38 -19.93
C ASP A 373 -13.50 -8.28 -18.88
N THR A 374 -14.30 -8.16 -17.82
CA THR A 374 -14.12 -7.17 -16.74
C THR A 374 -14.17 -7.78 -15.33
N PRO A 375 -13.65 -7.07 -14.30
CA PRO A 375 -13.81 -7.47 -12.90
C PRO A 375 -15.27 -7.57 -12.44
N MET A 376 -16.16 -6.67 -12.91
CA MET A 376 -17.59 -6.73 -12.63
C MET A 376 -18.20 -8.07 -13.06
N ASP A 377 -17.89 -8.54 -14.26
CA ASP A 377 -18.45 -9.79 -14.82
C ASP A 377 -18.03 -11.04 -14.02
N VAL A 378 -16.82 -11.03 -13.45
CA VAL A 378 -16.35 -12.08 -12.53
C VAL A 378 -17.13 -12.01 -11.22
N VAL A 379 -17.36 -10.80 -10.71
CA VAL A 379 -18.14 -10.58 -9.49
C VAL A 379 -19.60 -11.01 -9.70
N GLU A 380 -20.20 -10.79 -10.87
CA GLU A 380 -21.54 -11.28 -11.19
C GLU A 380 -21.59 -12.83 -11.17
N ALA A 381 -20.64 -13.48 -11.86
CA ALA A 381 -20.63 -14.93 -12.06
C ALA A 381 -20.11 -15.76 -10.86
N ALA A 382 -19.48 -15.14 -9.85
CA ALA A 382 -18.88 -15.85 -8.71
C ALA A 382 -19.55 -15.55 -7.36
N ASP A 383 -19.35 -16.46 -6.40
CA ASP A 383 -19.79 -16.33 -5.01
C ASP A 383 -18.69 -15.71 -4.12
N ILE A 384 -17.44 -16.16 -4.30
CA ILE A 384 -16.27 -15.64 -3.59
C ILE A 384 -15.23 -15.18 -4.62
N ILE A 385 -14.84 -13.91 -4.55
CA ILE A 385 -13.93 -13.26 -5.49
C ILE A 385 -12.59 -13.00 -4.79
N PHE A 386 -11.54 -13.70 -5.22
CA PHE A 386 -10.17 -13.50 -4.77
C PHE A 386 -9.46 -12.46 -5.65
N CYS A 387 -8.64 -11.59 -5.05
CA CYS A 387 -7.80 -10.62 -5.76
C CYS A 387 -6.32 -10.81 -5.41
N CYS A 388 -5.44 -10.81 -6.42
CA CYS A 388 -3.99 -10.95 -6.21
C CYS A 388 -3.17 -10.14 -7.24
N VAL A 389 -2.93 -8.86 -6.93
CA VAL A 389 -2.25 -7.89 -7.80
C VAL A 389 -0.98 -7.27 -7.19
N SER A 390 -0.29 -6.46 -7.99
CA SER A 390 1.08 -5.98 -7.73
C SER A 390 1.22 -4.92 -6.64
N ASP A 391 0.17 -4.15 -6.32
CA ASP A 391 0.27 -2.96 -5.47
C ASP A 391 -1.10 -2.42 -5.02
N PRO A 392 -1.15 -1.57 -3.97
CA PRO A 392 -2.39 -0.99 -3.45
C PRO A 392 -3.20 -0.18 -4.47
N LYS A 393 -2.54 0.49 -5.43
CA LYS A 393 -3.26 1.21 -6.48
C LYS A 393 -3.94 0.20 -7.40
N GLY A 394 -3.24 -0.85 -7.84
CA GLY A 394 -3.84 -1.94 -8.61
C GLY A 394 -5.08 -2.54 -7.94
N ALA A 395 -5.06 -2.74 -6.61
CA ALA A 395 -6.22 -3.23 -5.86
C ALA A 395 -7.38 -2.21 -5.86
N LYS A 396 -7.12 -0.93 -5.54
CA LYS A 396 -8.14 0.13 -5.57
C LYS A 396 -8.71 0.35 -6.98
N ASP A 397 -7.88 0.33 -8.02
CA ASP A 397 -8.30 0.46 -9.43
C ASP A 397 -9.26 -0.68 -9.84
N LEU A 398 -9.11 -1.90 -9.30
CA LEU A 398 -10.05 -3.01 -9.57
C LEU A 398 -11.37 -2.91 -8.78
N VAL A 399 -11.35 -2.31 -7.60
CA VAL A 399 -12.54 -2.21 -6.74
C VAL A 399 -13.40 -1.00 -7.11
N PHE A 400 -12.77 0.18 -7.21
CA PHE A 400 -13.42 1.48 -7.40
C PHE A 400 -13.41 1.99 -8.84
N GLY A 401 -12.62 1.38 -9.73
CA GLY A 401 -12.46 1.84 -11.11
C GLY A 401 -13.65 1.53 -12.02
N ASN A 402 -13.55 1.99 -13.27
CA ASN A 402 -14.52 1.70 -14.33
C ASN A 402 -14.59 0.18 -14.59
N CYS A 403 -15.80 -0.38 -14.63
CA CYS A 403 -16.06 -1.83 -14.65
C CYS A 403 -15.42 -2.63 -13.48
N GLY A 404 -15.07 -1.94 -12.38
CA GLY A 404 -14.59 -2.54 -11.15
C GLY A 404 -15.69 -3.19 -10.30
N VAL A 405 -15.29 -3.80 -9.18
CA VAL A 405 -16.16 -4.59 -8.29
C VAL A 405 -17.41 -3.83 -7.82
N LEU A 406 -17.25 -2.56 -7.39
CA LEU A 406 -18.35 -1.76 -6.83
C LEU A 406 -19.29 -1.14 -7.87
N GLN A 407 -19.06 -1.39 -9.16
CA GLN A 407 -20.01 -1.02 -10.22
C GLN A 407 -21.28 -1.90 -10.18
N LEU A 408 -21.17 -3.10 -9.57
CA LEU A 408 -22.32 -3.88 -9.11
C LEU A 408 -22.86 -3.26 -7.82
N LYS A 409 -24.00 -2.56 -7.91
CA LYS A 409 -24.61 -1.83 -6.79
C LYS A 409 -25.04 -2.70 -5.61
N ASP A 410 -25.20 -4.01 -5.81
CA ASP A 410 -25.64 -4.99 -4.82
C ASP A 410 -24.74 -6.24 -4.88
N LEU A 411 -24.03 -6.49 -3.79
CA LEU A 411 -23.11 -7.61 -3.59
C LEU A 411 -23.63 -8.60 -2.53
N ARG A 412 -24.94 -8.62 -2.26
CA ARG A 412 -25.54 -9.59 -1.31
C ARG A 412 -25.13 -11.03 -1.64
N ASN A 413 -24.88 -11.80 -0.57
CA ASN A 413 -24.31 -13.16 -0.56
C ASN A 413 -22.85 -13.27 -1.05
N LYS A 414 -22.38 -12.37 -1.91
CA LYS A 414 -21.02 -12.37 -2.46
C LYS A 414 -19.98 -11.98 -1.40
N ALA A 415 -18.77 -12.49 -1.57
CA ALA A 415 -17.63 -12.18 -0.71
C ALA A 415 -16.41 -11.77 -1.54
N TYR A 416 -15.67 -10.76 -1.08
CA TYR A 416 -14.42 -10.32 -1.70
C TYR A 416 -13.24 -10.61 -0.76
N VAL A 417 -12.19 -11.24 -1.29
CA VAL A 417 -11.03 -11.73 -0.56
C VAL A 417 -9.75 -11.11 -1.12
N GLU A 418 -9.20 -10.12 -0.42
CA GLU A 418 -8.03 -9.37 -0.87
C GLU A 418 -6.73 -10.07 -0.44
N MET A 419 -6.04 -10.68 -1.40
CA MET A 419 -4.77 -11.42 -1.18
C MET A 419 -3.55 -10.59 -1.61
N SER A 420 -3.75 -9.40 -2.18
CA SER A 420 -2.67 -8.49 -2.56
C SER A 420 -2.00 -7.88 -1.34
N THR A 421 -0.68 -7.75 -1.33
CA THR A 421 0.02 -7.02 -0.27
C THR A 421 -0.26 -5.52 -0.36
N ILE A 422 -1.02 -5.03 0.62
CA ILE A 422 -1.47 -3.64 0.70
C ILE A 422 -1.22 -3.06 2.09
N ASP A 423 -1.28 -1.73 2.19
CA ASP A 423 -1.35 -1.03 3.47
C ASP A 423 -2.71 -1.28 4.17
N PRO A 424 -2.75 -1.24 5.53
CA PRO A 424 -3.98 -1.48 6.28
C PRO A 424 -5.11 -0.50 5.95
N GLU A 425 -4.78 0.74 5.60
CA GLU A 425 -5.72 1.79 5.20
C GLU A 425 -6.42 1.42 3.89
N THR A 426 -5.68 1.03 2.84
CA THR A 426 -6.28 0.52 1.59
C THR A 426 -7.14 -0.73 1.81
N SER A 427 -6.80 -1.61 2.76
CA SER A 427 -7.64 -2.76 3.12
C SER A 427 -8.95 -2.34 3.81
N MET A 428 -8.92 -1.28 4.63
CA MET A 428 -10.11 -0.70 5.25
C MET A 428 -10.99 -0.01 4.21
N ASP A 429 -10.44 0.83 3.34
CA ASP A 429 -11.18 1.51 2.27
C ASP A 429 -11.97 0.52 1.39
N ILE A 430 -11.29 -0.53 0.89
CA ILE A 430 -11.91 -1.59 0.09
C ILE A 430 -12.96 -2.34 0.93
N GLY A 431 -12.62 -2.70 2.16
CA GLY A 431 -13.51 -3.43 3.07
C GLY A 431 -14.71 -2.64 3.58
N GLU A 432 -14.72 -1.32 3.44
CA GLU A 432 -15.88 -0.46 3.70
C GLU A 432 -16.73 -0.30 2.44
N GLY A 433 -16.13 -0.02 1.28
CA GLY A 433 -16.86 0.06 0.00
C GLY A 433 -17.62 -1.23 -0.32
N ILE A 434 -17.01 -2.41 -0.14
CA ILE A 434 -17.67 -3.72 -0.33
C ILE A 434 -18.89 -3.87 0.59
N LYS A 435 -18.82 -3.41 1.84
CA LYS A 435 -19.93 -3.50 2.82
C LYS A 435 -21.04 -2.50 2.56
N GLN A 436 -20.73 -1.32 2.03
CA GLN A 436 -21.72 -0.33 1.61
C GLN A 436 -22.62 -0.89 0.51
N CYS A 437 -22.06 -1.70 -0.41
CA CYS A 437 -22.80 -2.48 -1.41
C CYS A 437 -23.35 -3.83 -0.87
N ASN A 438 -23.53 -4.00 0.44
CA ASN A 438 -24.02 -5.21 1.11
C ASN A 438 -23.19 -6.50 0.91
N GLY A 439 -21.96 -6.40 0.41
CA GLY A 439 -21.02 -7.52 0.27
C GLY A 439 -20.21 -7.83 1.53
N ARG A 440 -19.61 -9.00 1.57
CA ARG A 440 -18.73 -9.46 2.66
C ARG A 440 -17.25 -9.29 2.29
N TYR A 441 -16.39 -9.00 3.27
CA TYR A 441 -14.97 -8.70 3.02
C TYR A 441 -14.00 -9.44 3.95
N LEU A 442 -12.93 -9.97 3.37
CA LEU A 442 -11.80 -10.60 4.06
C LEU A 442 -10.48 -10.10 3.42
N GLU A 443 -9.50 -9.70 4.22
CA GLU A 443 -8.10 -9.66 3.79
C GLU A 443 -7.45 -11.02 4.06
N ALA A 444 -6.67 -11.55 3.12
CA ALA A 444 -6.04 -12.87 3.19
C ALA A 444 -4.61 -12.83 2.63
N GLN A 445 -3.72 -12.16 3.38
CA GLN A 445 -2.31 -11.96 3.02
C GLN A 445 -1.55 -13.29 2.91
N ILE A 446 -0.82 -13.47 1.82
CA ILE A 446 -0.05 -14.68 1.51
C ILE A 446 1.45 -14.51 1.75
N HIS A 447 2.03 -15.39 2.57
CA HIS A 447 3.47 -15.56 2.72
C HIS A 447 3.95 -16.88 2.11
N GLY A 448 5.02 -16.79 1.32
CA GLY A 448 5.72 -17.91 0.69
C GLY A 448 6.41 -17.45 -0.60
N SER A 449 7.37 -18.24 -1.05
CA SER A 449 7.96 -18.14 -2.39
C SER A 449 7.00 -18.65 -3.47
N ARG A 450 7.28 -18.34 -4.74
CA ARG A 450 6.57 -18.95 -5.88
C ARG A 450 6.65 -20.47 -5.90
N GLN A 451 7.76 -21.07 -5.44
CA GLN A 451 7.86 -22.52 -5.29
C GLN A 451 6.89 -23.04 -4.23
N GLU A 452 6.88 -22.45 -3.02
CA GLU A 452 5.95 -22.84 -1.96
C GLU A 452 4.48 -22.61 -2.38
N ALA A 453 4.21 -21.63 -3.26
CA ALA A 453 2.90 -21.43 -3.88
C ALA A 453 2.47 -22.63 -4.74
N ALA A 454 3.33 -23.10 -5.65
CA ALA A 454 3.06 -24.26 -6.51
C ALA A 454 3.04 -25.61 -5.78
N GLU A 455 3.54 -25.66 -4.54
CA GLU A 455 3.47 -26.82 -3.65
C GLU A 455 2.25 -26.77 -2.69
N GLY A 456 1.39 -25.74 -2.77
CA GLY A 456 0.28 -25.52 -1.84
C GLY A 456 0.73 -25.26 -0.39
N MET A 457 1.97 -24.80 -0.20
CA MET A 457 2.66 -24.70 1.09
C MET A 457 2.65 -23.30 1.71
N LEU A 458 1.85 -22.37 1.16
CA LEU A 458 1.77 -20.99 1.65
C LEU A 458 1.33 -20.90 3.13
N ILE A 459 1.60 -19.73 3.73
CA ILE A 459 1.01 -19.32 5.00
C ILE A 459 0.02 -18.19 4.69
N ILE A 460 -1.24 -18.35 5.12
CA ILE A 460 -2.28 -17.33 4.99
C ILE A 460 -2.48 -16.63 6.33
N LEU A 461 -2.41 -15.30 6.32
CA LEU A 461 -2.81 -14.43 7.42
C LEU A 461 -4.11 -13.73 7.01
N ALA A 462 -5.20 -13.98 7.73
CA ALA A 462 -6.53 -13.51 7.38
C ALA A 462 -7.15 -12.60 8.44
N GLY A 463 -7.98 -11.64 8.02
CA GLY A 463 -8.71 -10.73 8.91
C GLY A 463 -9.94 -10.13 8.22
N GLY A 464 -10.98 -9.78 8.98
CA GLY A 464 -12.27 -9.33 8.46
C GLY A 464 -13.41 -10.27 8.81
N ASP A 465 -14.25 -10.62 7.84
CA ASP A 465 -15.43 -11.45 8.06
C ASP A 465 -15.06 -12.92 8.35
N ARG A 466 -15.46 -13.40 9.53
CA ARG A 466 -15.19 -14.77 9.97
C ARG A 466 -15.98 -15.82 9.18
N THR A 467 -17.15 -15.48 8.63
CA THR A 467 -17.95 -16.39 7.79
C THR A 467 -17.23 -16.68 6.47
N VAL A 468 -16.71 -15.62 5.83
CA VAL A 468 -15.93 -15.74 4.58
C VAL A 468 -14.66 -16.55 4.81
N PHE A 469 -13.98 -16.37 5.95
CA PHE A 469 -12.80 -17.19 6.30
C PHE A 469 -13.12 -18.69 6.40
N GLU A 470 -14.31 -19.05 6.88
CA GLU A 470 -14.74 -20.45 7.01
C GLU A 470 -15.29 -21.03 5.70
N GLU A 471 -15.99 -20.25 4.88
CA GLU A 471 -16.37 -20.65 3.51
C GLU A 471 -15.14 -20.85 2.61
N CYS A 472 -14.11 -20.02 2.76
CA CYS A 472 -12.83 -20.17 2.05
C CYS A 472 -12.01 -21.41 2.48
N HIS A 473 -12.48 -22.24 3.42
CA HIS A 473 -11.67 -23.33 3.97
C HIS A 473 -11.14 -24.32 2.91
N SER A 474 -11.91 -24.69 1.88
CA SER A 474 -11.44 -25.60 0.83
C SER A 474 -10.36 -24.98 -0.05
N CYS A 475 -10.52 -23.70 -0.40
CA CYS A 475 -9.52 -22.89 -1.10
C CYS A 475 -8.22 -22.81 -0.29
N PHE A 476 -8.32 -22.42 0.98
CA PHE A 476 -7.15 -22.27 1.85
C PHE A 476 -6.46 -23.61 2.15
N LYS A 477 -7.21 -24.70 2.35
CA LYS A 477 -6.65 -26.06 2.51
C LYS A 477 -5.94 -26.56 1.25
N THR A 478 -6.31 -26.04 0.07
CA THR A 478 -5.60 -26.28 -1.18
C THR A 478 -4.26 -25.55 -1.18
N ILE A 479 -4.27 -24.21 -1.13
CA ILE A 479 -3.07 -23.41 -1.43
C ILE A 479 -2.12 -23.17 -0.26
N ALA A 480 -2.54 -23.45 0.98
CA ALA A 480 -1.78 -23.14 2.19
C ALA A 480 -1.54 -24.36 3.08
N LYS A 481 -0.40 -24.36 3.76
CA LYS A 481 -0.05 -25.30 4.83
C LYS A 481 -0.64 -24.87 6.18
N ASN A 482 -0.69 -23.55 6.42
CA ASN A 482 -1.15 -22.97 7.67
C ASN A 482 -1.97 -21.70 7.41
N THR A 483 -3.07 -21.56 8.14
CA THR A 483 -4.01 -20.43 8.07
C THR A 483 -4.20 -19.81 9.45
N PHE A 484 -4.07 -18.50 9.58
CA PHE A 484 -4.22 -17.77 10.83
C PHE A 484 -5.29 -16.69 10.69
N PHE A 485 -6.29 -16.68 11.57
CA PHE A 485 -7.30 -15.63 11.63
C PHE A 485 -6.94 -14.61 12.74
N LEU A 486 -6.77 -13.35 12.35
CA LEU A 486 -6.18 -12.27 13.15
C LEU A 486 -7.21 -11.22 13.62
N GLY A 487 -8.51 -11.55 13.52
CA GLY A 487 -9.61 -10.67 13.92
C GLY A 487 -9.98 -9.67 12.83
N ASN A 488 -9.97 -8.39 13.19
CA ASN A 488 -10.51 -7.31 12.35
C ASN A 488 -9.63 -7.00 11.11
N VAL A 489 -10.23 -6.30 10.14
CA VAL A 489 -9.55 -5.78 8.94
C VAL A 489 -8.33 -4.92 9.31
N GLY A 490 -7.30 -4.98 8.47
CA GLY A 490 -6.00 -4.33 8.64
C GLY A 490 -5.02 -5.09 9.53
N ASN A 491 -5.45 -6.10 10.31
CA ASN A 491 -4.55 -6.85 11.19
C ASN A 491 -3.64 -7.82 10.41
N ALA A 492 -4.15 -8.48 9.36
CA ALA A 492 -3.32 -9.30 8.49
C ALA A 492 -2.33 -8.44 7.70
N CYS A 493 -2.75 -7.30 7.17
CA CYS A 493 -1.83 -6.36 6.51
C CYS A 493 -0.71 -5.89 7.45
N LYS A 494 -1.03 -5.51 8.70
CA LYS A 494 -0.03 -5.13 9.73
C LYS A 494 0.98 -6.24 10.00
N VAL A 495 0.53 -7.47 10.27
CA VAL A 495 1.42 -8.61 10.57
C VAL A 495 2.26 -8.98 9.35
N ASN A 496 1.68 -8.98 8.15
CA ASN A 496 2.40 -9.23 6.90
C ASN A 496 3.53 -8.20 6.69
N LEU A 497 3.25 -6.90 6.83
CA LEU A 497 4.26 -5.84 6.69
C LEU A 497 5.36 -5.95 7.75
N ILE A 498 5.06 -6.33 8.99
CA ILE A 498 6.06 -6.62 10.03
C ILE A 498 6.99 -7.77 9.59
N LEU A 499 6.45 -8.84 9.01
CA LEU A 499 7.24 -9.97 8.51
C LEU A 499 8.10 -9.57 7.29
N GLN A 500 7.57 -8.79 6.35
CA GLN A 500 8.34 -8.25 5.23
C GLN A 500 9.47 -7.31 5.69
N THR A 501 9.31 -6.62 6.83
CA THR A 501 10.38 -5.82 7.46
C THR A 501 11.57 -6.69 7.86
N ILE A 502 11.30 -7.78 8.59
CA ILE A 502 12.32 -8.73 9.05
C ILE A 502 13.03 -9.33 7.82
N LEU A 503 12.27 -9.73 6.81
CA LEU A 503 12.81 -10.32 5.57
C LEU A 503 13.72 -9.34 4.83
N GLY A 504 13.25 -8.13 4.51
CA GLY A 504 14.01 -7.14 3.74
C GLY A 504 15.31 -6.69 4.42
N VAL A 505 15.27 -6.45 5.74
CA VAL A 505 16.47 -6.12 6.53
C VAL A 505 17.46 -7.30 6.53
N SER A 506 16.97 -8.53 6.71
CA SER A 506 17.82 -9.73 6.73
C SER A 506 18.51 -9.99 5.37
N LEU A 507 17.82 -9.71 4.26
CA LEU A 507 18.37 -9.82 2.90
C LEU A 507 19.49 -8.82 2.64
N VAL A 508 19.34 -7.55 3.08
CA VAL A 508 20.40 -6.54 2.93
C VAL A 508 21.61 -6.86 3.82
N GLY A 509 21.39 -7.28 5.08
CA GLY A 509 22.49 -7.70 5.96
C GLY A 509 23.29 -8.90 5.41
N LEU A 510 22.61 -9.88 4.82
CA LEU A 510 23.27 -11.00 4.12
C LEU A 510 24.05 -10.52 2.88
N ALA A 511 23.46 -9.64 2.08
CA ALA A 511 24.08 -9.09 0.88
C ALA A 511 25.34 -8.26 1.20
N GLU A 512 25.33 -7.46 2.26
CA GLU A 512 26.50 -6.71 2.74
C GLU A 512 27.59 -7.65 3.29
N ALA A 513 27.22 -8.68 4.05
CA ALA A 513 28.17 -9.67 4.56
C ALA A 513 28.86 -10.49 3.45
N LEU A 514 28.11 -10.94 2.44
CA LEU A 514 28.66 -11.63 1.28
C LEU A 514 29.51 -10.69 0.41
N ALA A 515 29.12 -9.43 0.26
CA ALA A 515 29.93 -8.47 -0.49
C ALA A 515 31.25 -8.16 0.23
N LEU A 516 31.26 -8.12 1.57
CA LEU A 516 32.48 -7.99 2.35
C LEU A 516 33.39 -9.22 2.22
N ALA A 517 32.82 -10.44 2.14
CA ALA A 517 33.59 -11.66 1.88
C ALA A 517 34.25 -11.66 0.48
N ASP A 518 33.52 -11.24 -0.56
CA ASP A 518 34.05 -11.05 -1.93
C ASP A 518 35.21 -10.03 -1.94
N ARG A 519 35.11 -8.95 -1.14
CA ARG A 519 36.20 -7.96 -0.98
C ARG A 519 37.40 -8.46 -0.18
N PHE A 520 37.24 -9.48 0.66
CA PHE A 520 38.35 -10.19 1.31
C PHE A 520 38.89 -11.36 0.46
N SER A 521 38.39 -11.56 -0.77
CA SER A 521 38.71 -12.70 -1.63
C SER A 521 38.39 -14.07 -1.01
N ILE A 522 37.38 -14.12 -0.14
CA ILE A 522 36.88 -15.36 0.48
C ILE A 522 35.77 -15.95 -0.40
N SER A 523 35.81 -17.27 -0.61
CA SER A 523 34.76 -17.98 -1.36
C SER A 523 33.39 -17.81 -0.70
N LEU A 524 32.41 -17.35 -1.47
CA LEU A 524 31.04 -17.15 -1.00
C LEU A 524 30.35 -18.47 -0.66
N ASN A 525 30.71 -19.57 -1.34
CA ASN A 525 30.18 -20.90 -1.04
C ASN A 525 30.64 -21.35 0.36
N ASP A 526 31.92 -21.17 0.69
CA ASP A 526 32.49 -21.54 1.99
C ASP A 526 31.79 -20.77 3.12
N ILE A 527 31.49 -19.48 2.92
CA ILE A 527 30.71 -18.66 3.86
C ILE A 527 29.28 -19.19 4.03
N ILE A 528 28.64 -19.63 2.95
CA ILE A 528 27.28 -20.20 2.97
C ILE A 528 27.24 -21.56 3.67
N ASP A 529 28.23 -22.41 3.42
CA ASP A 529 28.33 -23.74 4.04
C ASP A 529 28.70 -23.63 5.53
N ILE A 530 29.56 -22.66 5.91
CA ILE A 530 29.78 -22.29 7.32
C ILE A 530 28.48 -21.77 7.94
N PHE A 531 27.73 -20.90 7.25
CA PHE A 531 26.47 -20.34 7.74
C PHE A 531 25.41 -21.43 8.00
N ASP A 532 25.36 -22.47 7.16
CA ASP A 532 24.48 -23.64 7.34
C ASP A 532 24.77 -24.45 8.62
N LEU A 533 26.00 -24.38 9.12
CA LEU A 533 26.43 -25.01 10.38
C LEU A 533 26.22 -24.11 11.61
N THR A 534 25.85 -22.84 11.44
CA THR A 534 25.61 -21.92 12.56
C THR A 534 24.18 -21.97 13.11
N SER A 535 24.02 -21.57 14.38
CA SER A 535 22.70 -21.31 14.98
C SER A 535 21.91 -20.15 14.33
N MET A 536 22.48 -19.46 13.34
CA MET A 536 21.80 -18.41 12.55
C MET A 536 21.14 -18.96 11.28
N LYS A 537 21.27 -20.28 11.01
CA LYS A 537 20.68 -21.00 9.88
C LYS A 537 19.20 -20.66 9.71
N SER A 538 18.89 -20.03 8.57
CA SER A 538 17.54 -19.82 8.07
C SER A 538 17.46 -20.39 6.65
N PRO A 539 16.53 -21.33 6.34
CA PRO A 539 16.40 -21.92 5.00
C PRO A 539 16.25 -20.88 3.90
N LEU A 540 15.51 -19.79 4.18
CA LEU A 540 15.34 -18.68 3.25
C LEU A 540 16.67 -17.95 2.99
N LEU A 541 17.42 -17.60 4.04
CA LEU A 541 18.71 -16.90 3.87
C LEU A 541 19.76 -17.80 3.21
N LEU A 542 19.70 -19.12 3.40
CA LEU A 542 20.54 -20.09 2.69
C LEU A 542 20.20 -20.17 1.19
N ALA A 543 18.92 -20.22 0.83
CA ALA A 543 18.48 -20.17 -0.57
C ALA A 543 18.92 -18.85 -1.23
N LYS A 544 18.62 -17.72 -0.58
CA LYS A 544 18.95 -16.38 -1.09
C LYS A 544 20.46 -16.13 -1.15
N GLY A 545 21.24 -16.66 -0.21
CA GLY A 545 22.70 -16.66 -0.28
C GLY A 545 23.24 -17.46 -1.47
N LYS A 546 22.65 -18.63 -1.74
CA LYS A 546 23.03 -19.47 -2.90
C LYS A 546 22.66 -18.85 -4.24
N GLU A 547 21.58 -18.08 -4.31
CA GLU A 547 21.28 -17.19 -5.45
C GLU A 547 22.36 -16.11 -5.62
N MET A 548 22.64 -15.34 -4.56
CA MET A 548 23.65 -14.27 -4.55
C MET A 548 25.05 -14.75 -4.96
N ALA A 549 25.51 -15.90 -4.44
CA ALA A 549 26.82 -16.46 -4.75
C ALA A 549 26.94 -17.00 -6.20
N LYS A 550 25.82 -17.45 -6.80
CA LYS A 550 25.77 -17.83 -8.22
C LYS A 550 25.64 -16.62 -9.16
N GLY A 551 25.06 -15.52 -8.67
CA GLY A 551 24.62 -14.40 -9.51
C GLY A 551 23.37 -14.70 -10.35
N ASP A 552 22.64 -15.77 -10.02
CA ASP A 552 21.33 -16.07 -10.61
C ASP A 552 20.24 -15.44 -9.75
N PHE A 553 19.44 -14.57 -10.36
CA PHE A 553 18.35 -13.81 -9.72
C PHE A 553 17.00 -14.08 -10.38
N ASN A 554 16.78 -15.31 -10.89
CA ASN A 554 15.48 -15.81 -11.32
C ASN A 554 14.38 -15.54 -10.25
N PRO A 555 13.31 -14.80 -10.58
CA PRO A 555 12.45 -14.18 -9.57
C PRO A 555 11.50 -15.16 -8.87
N GLN A 556 11.72 -15.38 -7.57
CA GLN A 556 10.78 -16.02 -6.63
C GLN A 556 9.94 -14.96 -5.90
N GLN A 557 10.55 -13.82 -5.55
CA GLN A 557 9.88 -12.59 -5.12
C GLN A 557 10.53 -11.39 -5.83
N PRO A 558 9.84 -10.68 -6.73
CA PRO A 558 10.40 -9.52 -7.43
C PRO A 558 10.93 -8.44 -6.49
N LEU A 559 12.11 -7.90 -6.80
CA LEU A 559 12.75 -6.82 -6.05
C LEU A 559 11.89 -5.56 -6.00
N SER A 560 11.11 -5.30 -7.05
CA SER A 560 10.09 -4.25 -7.10
C SER A 560 9.00 -4.40 -6.03
N HIS A 561 8.61 -5.64 -5.68
CA HIS A 561 7.64 -5.94 -4.63
C HIS A 561 8.26 -5.80 -3.23
N MET A 562 9.48 -6.30 -3.00
CA MET A 562 10.19 -6.08 -1.74
C MET A 562 10.39 -4.57 -1.44
N GLN A 563 10.72 -3.78 -2.47
CA GLN A 563 10.83 -2.32 -2.35
C GLN A 563 9.47 -1.65 -2.08
N ARG A 564 8.37 -2.15 -2.67
CA ARG A 564 6.99 -1.72 -2.33
C ARG A 564 6.71 -1.99 -0.85
N ASP A 565 6.97 -3.20 -0.37
CA ASP A 565 6.63 -3.64 0.99
C ASP A 565 7.34 -2.78 2.04
N LEU A 566 8.64 -2.56 1.87
CA LEU A 566 9.44 -1.70 2.74
C LEU A 566 8.98 -0.23 2.72
N ARG A 567 8.36 0.25 1.63
CA ARG A 567 7.70 1.57 1.60
C ARG A 567 6.39 1.56 2.39
N LEU A 568 5.55 0.52 2.26
CA LEU A 568 4.31 0.40 3.03
C LEU A 568 4.58 0.30 4.54
N VAL A 569 5.64 -0.43 4.93
CA VAL A 569 6.14 -0.48 6.31
C VAL A 569 6.49 0.92 6.84
N LEU A 570 7.22 1.72 6.06
CA LEU A 570 7.66 3.05 6.50
C LEU A 570 6.49 4.03 6.60
N ASN A 571 5.52 3.97 5.69
CA ASN A 571 4.27 4.74 5.81
C ASN A 571 3.50 4.34 7.08
N MET A 572 3.33 3.03 7.34
CA MET A 572 2.66 2.53 8.55
C MET A 572 3.40 2.91 9.84
N ALA A 573 4.72 3.08 9.78
CA ALA A 573 5.53 3.52 10.92
C ALA A 573 5.44 5.04 11.15
N GLU A 574 5.40 5.85 10.08
CA GLU A 574 5.18 7.30 10.14
C GLU A 574 3.83 7.62 10.81
N ASN A 575 2.77 6.91 10.43
CA ASN A 575 1.41 7.03 11.00
C ASN A 575 1.32 6.62 12.49
N LEU A 576 2.42 6.19 13.10
CA LEU A 576 2.54 5.78 14.50
C LEU A 576 3.71 6.48 15.25
N ASP A 577 4.34 7.50 14.64
CA ASP A 577 5.58 8.15 15.12
C ASP A 577 6.74 7.16 15.41
N GLN A 578 6.70 5.96 14.83
CA GLN A 578 7.62 4.87 15.14
C GLN A 578 8.90 4.96 14.30
N SER A 579 10.01 5.36 14.94
CA SER A 579 11.31 5.43 14.27
C SER A 579 11.79 4.04 13.78
N MET A 580 12.07 3.91 12.48
CA MET A 580 12.51 2.67 11.81
C MET A 580 13.81 2.88 11.00
N PRO A 581 14.94 3.24 11.64
CA PRO A 581 16.14 3.73 10.95
C PRO A 581 16.90 2.67 10.14
N VAL A 582 16.80 1.38 10.51
CA VAL A 582 17.41 0.30 9.70
C VAL A 582 16.60 0.12 8.41
N THR A 583 15.28 -0.01 8.54
CA THR A 583 14.35 -0.22 7.42
C THR A 583 14.37 0.93 6.40
N SER A 584 14.56 2.18 6.83
CA SER A 584 14.68 3.31 5.91
C SER A 584 15.94 3.22 5.04
N ILE A 585 17.08 2.83 5.61
CA ILE A 585 18.32 2.56 4.87
C ILE A 585 18.13 1.36 3.94
N THR A 586 17.56 0.24 4.43
CA THR A 586 17.21 -0.95 3.63
C THR A 586 16.38 -0.58 2.40
N ASN A 587 15.34 0.25 2.55
CA ASN A 587 14.51 0.72 1.44
C ASN A 587 15.32 1.53 0.41
N GLU A 588 16.28 2.36 0.82
CA GLU A 588 17.15 3.09 -0.11
C GLU A 588 18.12 2.17 -0.87
N VAL A 589 18.64 1.11 -0.26
CA VAL A 589 19.45 0.08 -0.96
C VAL A 589 18.59 -0.63 -2.02
N PHE A 590 17.36 -1.03 -1.68
CA PHE A 590 16.42 -1.59 -2.66
C PHE A 590 16.04 -0.59 -3.77
N LYS A 591 15.75 0.67 -3.45
CA LYS A 591 15.54 1.74 -4.45
C LYS A 591 16.77 1.98 -5.33
N HIS A 592 17.98 1.80 -4.82
CA HIS A 592 19.20 1.92 -5.62
C HIS A 592 19.36 0.73 -6.57
N THR A 593 19.12 -0.49 -6.10
CA THR A 593 19.22 -1.70 -6.93
C THR A 593 18.12 -1.76 -8.01
N LYS A 594 16.90 -1.33 -7.67
CA LYS A 594 15.82 -1.03 -8.63
C LYS A 594 16.26 0.02 -9.66
N ARG A 595 16.93 1.08 -9.18
CA ARG A 595 17.73 2.06 -9.95
C ARG A 595 18.60 1.41 -11.05
N LEU A 596 19.28 0.31 -10.75
CA LEU A 596 20.23 -0.36 -11.66
C LEU A 596 19.56 -1.24 -12.75
N GLY A 597 18.25 -1.46 -12.69
CA GLY A 597 17.50 -2.26 -13.68
C GLY A 597 16.93 -3.57 -13.12
N TYR A 598 17.38 -4.01 -11.95
CA TYR A 598 16.99 -5.27 -11.31
C TYR A 598 15.56 -5.32 -10.73
N SER A 599 14.66 -4.43 -11.16
CA SER A 599 13.27 -4.34 -10.67
C SER A 599 12.51 -5.66 -10.74
N GLU A 600 12.69 -6.39 -11.83
CA GLU A 600 11.95 -7.61 -12.18
C GLU A 600 12.69 -8.90 -11.81
N HIS A 601 13.90 -8.77 -11.29
CA HIS A 601 14.70 -9.89 -10.77
C HIS A 601 14.28 -10.18 -9.32
N ASP A 602 14.76 -11.27 -8.75
CA ASP A 602 14.52 -11.57 -7.34
C ASP A 602 15.06 -10.48 -6.40
N SER A 603 14.42 -10.35 -5.24
CA SER A 603 14.91 -9.64 -4.05
C SER A 603 16.41 -9.84 -3.74
N SER A 604 16.96 -11.03 -3.99
CA SER A 604 18.38 -11.36 -3.81
C SER A 604 19.33 -10.56 -4.71
N ALA A 605 18.84 -10.01 -5.83
CA ALA A 605 19.60 -9.09 -6.69
C ALA A 605 20.07 -7.81 -5.97
N VAL A 606 19.54 -7.51 -4.77
CA VAL A 606 20.06 -6.43 -3.89
C VAL A 606 21.57 -6.55 -3.64
N PHE A 607 22.12 -7.77 -3.66
CA PHE A 607 23.57 -8.05 -3.62
C PHE A 607 24.38 -7.33 -4.69
N VAL A 608 23.82 -7.09 -5.88
CA VAL A 608 24.50 -6.35 -6.95
C VAL A 608 24.88 -4.94 -6.50
N ARG A 609 24.08 -4.29 -5.63
CA ARG A 609 24.45 -2.98 -5.07
C ARG A 609 25.36 -3.08 -3.84
N SER A 610 25.30 -4.14 -3.04
CA SER A 610 26.27 -4.34 -1.96
C SER A 610 27.69 -4.57 -2.49
N ARG A 611 27.83 -5.18 -3.67
CA ARG A 611 29.13 -5.50 -4.30
C ARG A 611 29.88 -4.28 -4.87
N PHE A 612 29.16 -3.27 -5.39
CA PHE A 612 29.70 -2.09 -6.07
C PHE A 612 29.28 -0.78 -5.38
#